data_AF-A0A9D9H433-F1
#
_entry.id   AF-A0A9D9H433-F1
#
_cell.length_a   1.000
_cell.length_b   1.000
_cell.length_c   1.000
_cell.angle_alpha   90.00
_cell.angle_beta   90.00
_cell.angle_gamma   90.00
#
_symmetry.space_group_name_H-M   'P 1'
#
loop_
_entity.id
_entity.type
_entity.pdbx_description
1 polymer ?
#
loop_
_entity_poly.entity_id
_entity_poly.type
_entity_poly.pdbx_seq_one_letter_code
_entity_poly.pdbx_strand_id
1 'polypeptide(L)' 'MITLFIGGIGMQEILVIGLIVLLLFGGKKIPELMKGLGKGVRSFKDGMSSIEKECDVTDNKTDRENSQQQ' A
#
# COMPACT_ATOMS: atom_id res chain seq x y z
N MET A 1 17.61 -27.30 20.41
CA MET A 1 18.37 -26.48 19.43
C MET A 1 17.87 -26.72 18.01
N ILE A 2 17.87 -27.95 17.47
CA ILE A 2 17.39 -28.25 16.11
C ILE A 2 15.86 -28.12 15.94
N THR A 3 15.07 -28.44 16.95
CA THR A 3 13.60 -28.38 16.88
C THR A 3 13.04 -26.95 16.82
N LEU A 4 13.84 -25.93 17.19
CA LEU A 4 13.43 -24.52 17.12
C LEU A 4 13.34 -24.00 15.67
N PHE A 5 13.96 -24.70 14.71
CA PHE A 5 14.04 -24.32 13.30
C PHE A 5 12.94 -24.95 12.42
N ILE A 6 12.13 -25.88 12.93
CA ILE A 6 11.14 -26.61 12.11
C ILE A 6 9.68 -26.24 12.46
N GLY A 7 9.48 -25.47 13.54
CA GLY A 7 8.15 -25.20 14.10
C GLY A 7 7.37 -24.02 13.51
N GLY A 8 7.91 -23.31 12.52
CA GLY A 8 7.29 -22.13 11.92
C GLY A 8 8.31 -21.02 11.74
N ILE A 9 8.10 -20.17 10.74
CA ILE A 9 8.97 -19.03 10.44
C ILE A 9 9.04 -18.15 11.70
N GLY A 10 10.10 -18.35 12.47
CA GLY A 10 10.32 -17.64 13.72
C GLY A 10 10.90 -16.26 13.43
N MET A 11 10.78 -15.34 14.39
CA MET A 11 11.43 -14.02 14.34
C MET A 11 12.94 -14.15 14.02
N GLN A 12 13.57 -15.24 14.48
CA GLN A 12 14.98 -15.53 14.25
C GLN A 12 15.32 -15.79 12.77
N GLU A 13 14.48 -16.50 12.02
CA GLU A 13 14.73 -16.78 10.59
C GLU A 13 14.50 -15.53 9.74
N ILE A 14 13.45 -14.75 10.05
CA ILE A 14 13.20 -13.46 9.40
C ILE A 14 14.39 -12.50 9.65
N LEU A 15 14.95 -12.49 10.86
CA LEU A 15 16.14 -11.69 11.17
C LEU A 15 17.37 -12.13 10.35
N VAL A 16 17.61 -13.43 10.23
CA VAL A 16 18.74 -13.97 9.44
C VAL A 16 18.58 -13.65 7.95
N ILE A 17 17.39 -13.85 7.38
CA ILE A 17 17.10 -13.51 5.98
C ILE A 17 17.23 -11.99 5.78
N GLY A 18 16.67 -11.20 6.70
CA GLY A 18 16.79 -9.74 6.69
C GLY A 18 18.24 -9.28 6.71
N LEU A 19 19.10 -9.92 7.50
CA LEU A 19 20.53 -9.61 7.58
C LEU A 19 21.26 -9.94 6.27
N ILE A 20 20.96 -11.08 5.64
CA ILE A 20 21.54 -11.45 4.33
C ILE A 20 21.12 -10.44 3.26
N VAL A 21 19.84 -10.10 3.18
CA VAL A 21 19.33 -9.09 2.25
C VAL A 21 19.97 -7.72 2.54
N LEU A 22 20.15 -7.37 3.81
CA LEU A 22 20.81 -6.13 4.22
C LEU A 22 22.28 -6.08 3.82
N LEU A 23 23.00 -7.20 3.81
CA LEU A 23 24.38 -7.28 3.34
C LEU A 23 24.47 -7.17 1.81
N LEU A 24 23.54 -7.81 1.08
CA LEU A 24 23.50 -7.79 -0.38
C LEU A 24 23.08 -6.43 -0.95
N PHE A 25 22.04 -5.83 -0.39
CA PHE A 25 21.48 -4.55 -0.88
C PHE A 25 21.99 -3.34 -0.09
N GLY A 26 22.54 -3.53 1.10
CA GLY A 26 22.94 -2.47 2.01
C GLY A 26 21.76 -1.87 2.79
N GLY A 27 22.02 -1.36 4.00
CA GLY A 27 21.00 -0.75 4.86
C GLY A 27 20.38 0.55 4.36
N LYS A 28 20.95 1.16 3.33
CA LYS A 28 20.41 2.40 2.74
C LYS A 28 19.40 2.13 1.63
N LYS A 29 19.43 0.97 0.97
CA LYS A 29 18.55 0.67 -0.19
C LYS A 29 17.15 0.25 0.22
N ILE A 30 16.99 -0.53 1.29
CA ILE A 30 15.66 -0.93 1.79
C ILE A 30 14.78 0.30 2.15
N PRO A 31 15.26 1.29 2.94
CA PRO A 31 14.47 2.49 3.25
C PRO A 31 14.25 3.41 2.05
N GLU A 32 15.20 3.48 1.12
CA GLU A 32 15.10 4.28 -0.11
C GLU A 32 13.99 3.73 -1.03
N LEU A 33 13.94 2.40 -1.19
CA LEU A 33 12.90 1.71 -1.95
C LEU A 33 11.52 1.79 -1.26
N MET A 34 11.46 1.60 0.06
CA MET A 34 10.21 1.75 0.83
C MET A 34 9.64 3.17 0.75
N LYS A 35 10.49 4.20 0.81
CA LYS A 35 10.06 5.60 0.63
C LYS A 35 9.49 5.83 -0.77
N GLY A 36 10.10 5.25 -1.81
CA GLY A 36 9.60 5.32 -3.18
C GLY A 36 8.25 4.61 -3.34
N LEU A 37 8.15 3.37 -2.88
CA LEU A 37 6.91 2.58 -2.92
C LEU A 37 5.79 3.24 -2.10
N GLY A 38 6.09 3.74 -0.90
CA GLY A 38 5.11 4.40 -0.02
C GLY A 38 4.52 5.67 -0.65
N LYS A 39 5.36 6.47 -1.33
CA LYS A 39 4.87 7.61 -2.12
C LYS A 39 4.00 7.17 -3.29
N GLY A 40 4.41 6.14 -4.03
CA GLY A 40 3.64 5.58 -5.15
C GLY A 40 2.26 5.08 -4.73
N VAL A 41 2.19 4.29 -3.65
CA VAL A 41 0.92 3.78 -3.10
C VAL A 41 0.03 4.93 -2.60
N ARG A 42 0.62 5.96 -1.98
CA ARG A 42 -0.13 7.13 -1.51
C ARG A 42 -0.73 7.92 -2.67
N SER A 43 0.06 8.26 -3.69
CA SER A 43 -0.41 8.95 -4.89
C SER A 43 -1.46 8.13 -5.66
N PHE A 44 -1.31 6.81 -5.71
CA PHE A 44 -2.30 5.92 -6.31
C PHE A 44 -3.63 5.95 -5.53
N LYS A 45 -3.59 5.90 -4.20
CA LYS A 45 -4.77 6.00 -3.35
C LYS A 45 -5.47 7.36 -3.47
N ASP A 46 -4.70 8.44 -3.46
CA ASP A 46 -5.23 9.81 -3.54
C ASP A 46 -5.90 10.05 -4.91
N GLY A 47 -5.30 9.54 -6.01
CA GLY A 47 -5.88 9.60 -7.35
C GLY A 47 -7.17 8.79 -7.47
N MET A 48 -7.18 7.55 -6.95
CA MET A 48 -8.37 6.70 -6.94
C MET A 48 -9.53 7.33 -6.15
N SER A 49 -9.25 7.90 -4.97
CA SER A 49 -10.28 8.54 -4.15
C SER A 49 -10.86 9.81 -4.78
N SER A 50 -10.07 10.52 -5.58
CA SER A 50 -10.54 11.69 -6.32
C SER A 50 -11.50 11.29 -7.44
N ILE A 51 -11.19 10.21 -8.17
CA ILE A 51 -12.06 9.64 -9.21
C ILE A 51 -13.37 9.12 -8.61
N GLU A 52 -13.30 8.41 -7.48
CA GLU A 52 -14.48 7.88 -6.79
C GLU A 52 -15.44 8.99 -6.34
N LYS A 53 -14.90 10.12 -5.84
CA LYS A 53 -15.68 11.31 -5.48
C LYS A 53 -16.28 12.02 -6.69
N GLU A 54 -15.60 12.04 -7.83
CA GLU A 54 -16.10 12.68 -9.05
C GLU A 54 -17.24 11.87 -9.70
N CYS A 55 -17.18 10.54 -9.61
CA CYS A 55 -18.27 9.66 -10.05
C CYS A 55 -19.52 9.81 -9.16
N ASP A 56 -19.38 9.95 -7.85
CA ASP A 56 -20.51 10.12 -6.91
C ASP A 56 -21.26 11.46 -7.09
N VAL A 57 -20.53 12.54 -7.38
CA VAL A 57 -21.14 13.88 -7.61
C VAL A 57 -21.92 13.96 -8.94
N THR A 58 -21.56 13.14 -9.92
CA THR A 58 -22.23 13.12 -11.24
C THR A 58 -23.55 12.34 -11.20
N ASP A 59 -23.63 11.29 -10.37
CA ASP A 59 -24.87 10.53 -10.17
C ASP A 59 -25.92 11.36 -9.41
N ASN A 60 -25.51 12.11 -8.37
CA ASN A 60 -26.46 12.88 -7.54
C ASN A 60 -26.98 14.19 -8.17
N LYS A 61 -26.37 14.69 -9.24
CA LYS A 61 -26.81 15.93 -9.92
C LYS A 61 -27.90 15.69 -10.95
N THR A 62 -28.00 14.48 -11.51
CA THR A 62 -28.96 14.15 -12.57
C THR A 62 -30.39 14.02 -12.03
N ASP A 63 -30.56 13.70 -10.74
CA ASP A 63 -31.88 13.52 -10.12
C ASP A 63 -32.56 14.83 -9.64
N ARG A 64 -31.84 15.96 -9.60
CA ARG A 64 -32.36 17.23 -9.04
C ARG A 64 -32.91 18.21 -10.10
N GLU A 65 -32.55 18.04 -11.37
CA GLU A 65 -33.04 18.92 -12.45
C GLU A 65 -34.41 18.50 -13.02
N ASN A 66 -34.85 17.25 -12.81
CA ASN A 66 -36.11 16.75 -13.38
C ASN A 66 -37.35 16.92 -12.46
N SER A 67 -37.21 17.57 -11.30
CA SER A 67 -38.31 17.79 -10.33
C SER A 67 -38.75 19.25 -10.18
N GLN A 68 -38.17 20.18 -10.95
CA GLN A 68 -38.55 21.61 -10.91
C GLN A 68 -39.27 22.08 -12.19
N GLN A 69 -39.60 21.18 -13.11
CA GLN A 69 -40.32 21.48 -14.36
C GLN A 69 -41.69 20.76 -14.49
N GLN A 70 -42.25 20.23 -13.39
CA GLN A 70 -43.64 19.73 -13.35
C GLN A 70 -44.43 20.41 -12.24
#